data_AF-A0A7K3NQD9-F1
#
_entry.id   AF-A0A7K3NQD9-F1
#
_cell.length_a   1.000
_cell.length_b   1.000
_cell.length_c   1.000
_cell.angle_alpha   90.00
_cell.angle_beta   90.00
_cell.angle_gamma   90.00
#
_symmetry.space_group_name_H-M   'P 1'
#
loop_
_entity.id
_entity.type
_entity.pdbx_description
1 polymer ?
#
loop_
_entity_poly.entity_id
_entity_poly.type
_entity_poly.pdbx_seq_one_letter_code
_entity_poly.pdbx_strand_id
1 'polypeptide(L)' 'MSDACTVEVTERQVPLRVLMSAEAQALAWKKRAEALSLAIKDAAAADVPVAALMQSCRKIMAGME' A
#
# COMPACT_ATOMS: atom_id res chain seq x y z
N MET A 1 26.55 -31.49 -8.84
CA MET A 1 25.65 -31.86 -7.74
C MET A 1 25.06 -30.56 -7.23
N SER A 2 23.77 -30.33 -7.48
CA SER A 2 23.11 -29.06 -7.17
C SER A 2 22.47 -29.17 -5.80
N ASP A 3 22.94 -28.40 -4.83
CA ASP A 3 22.38 -28.34 -3.49
C ASP A 3 20.95 -27.78 -3.54
N ALA A 4 19.98 -28.67 -3.37
CA ALA A 4 18.59 -28.28 -3.14
C ALA A 4 18.50 -27.69 -1.73
N CYS A 5 18.45 -26.36 -1.63
CA CYS A 5 18.17 -25.66 -0.39
C CYS A 5 16.70 -25.91 0.00
N THR A 6 16.45 -26.84 0.92
CA THR A 6 15.13 -27.05 1.52
C THR A 6 14.84 -25.92 2.49
N VAL A 7 13.86 -25.08 2.17
CA VAL A 7 13.34 -24.05 3.09
C VAL A 7 12.36 -24.74 4.04
N GLU A 8 12.79 -24.98 5.28
CA GLU A 8 11.88 -25.44 6.34
C GLU A 8 10.99 -24.27 6.78
N VAL A 9 9.68 -24.37 6.48
CA VAL A 9 8.69 -23.41 6.98
C VAL A 9 8.40 -23.77 8.43
N THR A 10 9.00 -23.02 9.36
CA THR A 10 8.67 -23.11 10.78
C THR A 10 7.48 -22.20 11.10
N GLU A 11 6.39 -22.78 11.59
CA GLU A 11 5.22 -22.03 12.04
C GLU A 11 5.55 -21.25 13.31
N ARG A 12 5.82 -19.95 13.16
CA ARG A 12 6.02 -19.05 14.30
C ARG A 12 4.67 -18.57 14.80
N GLN A 13 4.34 -18.91 16.05
CA GLN A 13 3.17 -18.36 16.72
C GLN A 13 3.33 -16.84 16.88
N VAL A 14 2.42 -16.08 16.26
CA VAL A 14 2.40 -14.62 16.32
C VAL A 14 1.21 -14.17 17.18
N PRO A 15 1.39 -13.24 18.15
CA PRO A 15 0.28 -12.76 18.95
C PRO A 15 -0.83 -12.13 18.09
N LEU A 16 -2.10 -12.43 18.40
CA LEU A 16 -3.26 -11.95 17.64
C LEU A 16 -3.26 -10.42 17.46
N ARG A 17 -2.83 -9.65 18.46
CA ARG A 17 -2.69 -8.19 18.38
C ARG A 17 -1.80 -7.72 17.23
N VAL A 18 -0.75 -8.47 16.92
CA VAL A 18 0.20 -8.15 15.85
C VAL A 18 -0.44 -8.45 14.49
N LEU A 19 -1.16 -9.57 14.37
CA LEU A 19 -1.93 -9.90 13.17
C LEU A 19 -2.99 -8.82 12.88
N MET A 20 -3.76 -8.44 13.89
CA MET A 20 -4.77 -7.38 13.78
C MET A 20 -4.16 -6.03 13.38
N SER A 21 -3.01 -5.68 13.95
CA SER A 21 -2.28 -4.47 13.54
C SER A 21 -1.78 -4.55 12.10
N ALA A 22 -1.29 -5.71 11.66
CA ALA A 22 -0.81 -5.91 10.29
C ALA A 22 -1.97 -5.81 9.29
N GLU A 23 -3.12 -6.40 9.63
CA GLU A 23 -4.35 -6.30 8.84
C GLU A 23 -4.83 -4.86 8.73
N ALA A 24 -4.85 -4.11 9.84
CA ALA A 24 -5.22 -2.70 9.84
C ALA A 24 -4.27 -1.85 8.94
N GLN A 25 -2.97 -2.12 8.98
CA GLN A 25 -1.99 -1.45 8.12
C GLN A 25 -2.19 -1.82 6.64
N ALA A 26 -2.41 -3.09 6.34
CA ALA A 26 -2.69 -3.56 4.99
C ALA A 26 -3.95 -2.90 4.42
N LEU A 27 -5.01 -2.80 5.23
CA LEU A 27 -6.25 -2.12 4.85
C LEU A 27 -6.04 -0.62 4.63
N ALA A 28 -5.23 0.04 5.47
CA ALA A 28 -4.89 1.45 5.30
C ALA A 28 -4.11 1.69 4.00
N TRP A 29 -3.13 0.84 3.68
CA TRP A 29 -2.40 0.93 2.41
C TRP A 29 -3.28 0.66 1.20
N LYS A 30 -4.20 -0.31 1.30
CA LYS A 30 -5.17 -0.57 0.23
C LYS A 30 -6.01 0.66 -0.07
N LYS A 31 -6.59 1.30 0.95
CA LYS A 31 -7.39 2.53 0.78
C LYS A 31 -6.60 3.66 0.11
N ARG A 32 -5.35 3.88 0.55
CA ARG A 32 -4.46 4.89 -0.06
C ARG A 32 -4.16 4.57 -1.53
N ALA A 33 -3.94 3.31 -1.87
CA ALA A 33 -3.70 2.90 -3.25
C ALA A 33 -4.94 3.15 -4.14
N GLU A 34 -6.14 2.87 -3.62
CA GLU A 34 -7.40 3.15 -4.31
C GLU A 34 -7.58 4.67 -4.55
N ALA A 35 -7.34 5.50 -3.53
CA ALA A 35 -7.41 6.95 -3.64
C ALA A 35 -6.38 7.53 -4.63
N LEU A 36 -5.15 7.00 -4.64
CA LEU A 36 -4.14 7.37 -5.64
C LEU A 36 -4.58 7.01 -7.06
N SER A 37 -5.16 5.82 -7.25
CA SER A 37 -5.68 5.40 -8.55
C SER A 37 -6.78 6.35 -9.04
N LEU A 38 -7.67 6.78 -8.15
CA LEU A 38 -8.71 7.75 -8.45
C LEU A 38 -8.12 9.12 -8.82
N ALA A 39 -7.21 9.65 -8.01
CA ALA A 39 -6.58 10.95 -8.26
C ALA A 39 -5.86 11.01 -9.62
N ILE A 40 -5.22 9.91 -10.03
CA ILE A 40 -4.58 9.82 -11.36
C ILE A 40 -5.61 9.83 -12.49
N LYS A 41 -6.72 9.08 -12.33
CA LYS A 41 -7.80 9.04 -13.33
C LYS A 41 -8.46 10.41 -13.49
N ASP A 42 -8.75 11.07 -12.38
CA ASP A 42 -9.40 12.38 -12.38
C ASP A 42 -8.47 13.46 -12.98
N ALA A 43 -7.18 13.43 -12.63
CA ALA A 43 -6.20 14.34 -13.20
C ALA A 43 -6.04 14.15 -14.72
N ALA A 44 -6.07 12.91 -15.20
CA ALA A 44 -6.03 12.62 -16.63
C ALA A 44 -7.31 13.09 -17.36
N ALA A 45 -8.47 13.00 -16.71
CA ALA A 45 -9.75 13.45 -17.28
C ALA A 45 -9.87 14.99 -17.33
N ALA A 46 -9.30 15.69 -16.34
CA ALA A 46 -9.41 17.14 -16.19
C ALA A 46 -8.17 17.92 -16.71
N ASP A 47 -7.24 17.25 -17.39
CA ASP A 47 -5.97 17.81 -17.91
C ASP A 47 -5.19 18.62 -16.84
N VAL A 48 -5.16 18.06 -15.61
CA VAL A 48 -4.56 18.74 -14.46
C VAL A 48 -3.04 18.75 -14.58
N PRO A 49 -2.35 19.86 -14.26
CA PRO A 49 -0.90 19.90 -14.24
C PRO A 49 -0.30 18.82 -13.33
N VAL A 50 0.73 18.13 -13.81
CA VAL A 50 1.44 17.07 -13.07
C VAL A 50 1.88 17.54 -11.67
N ALA A 51 2.28 18.81 -11.53
CA ALA A 51 2.66 19.38 -10.23
C ALA A 51 1.51 19.37 -9.20
N ALA A 52 0.28 19.66 -9.62
CA ALA A 52 -0.90 19.62 -8.76
C ALA A 52 -1.29 18.17 -8.42
N LEU A 53 -1.23 17.26 -9.38
CA LEU A 53 -1.40 15.81 -9.14
C LEU A 53 -0.39 15.30 -8.10
N MET A 54 0.90 15.65 -8.25
CA MET A 54 1.96 15.25 -7.32
C MET A 54 1.76 15.80 -5.90
N GLN A 55 1.14 16.97 -5.76
CA GLN A 55 0.77 17.50 -4.45
C GLN A 55 -0.36 16.67 -3.81
N SER A 56 -1.40 16.33 -4.56
CA SER A 56 -2.50 15.48 -4.10
C SER A 56 -2.02 14.07 -3.73
N CYS A 57 -1.18 13.44 -4.57
CA CYS A 57 -0.61 12.12 -4.28
C CYS A 57 0.20 12.11 -2.97
N ARG A 58 0.97 13.17 -2.69
CA ARG A 58 1.74 13.28 -1.43
C ARG A 58 0.84 13.35 -0.21
N LYS A 59 -0.28 14.05 -0.29
CA LYS A 59 -1.28 14.12 0.79
C LYS A 59 -1.91 12.76 1.06
N ILE A 60 -2.35 12.06 0.01
CA ILE A 60 -2.94 10.71 0.11
C ILE A 60 -1.94 9.72 0.73
N MET A 61 -0.68 9.73 0.29
CA MET A 61 0.35 8.86 0.86
C MET A 61 0.63 9.14 2.34
N ALA A 62 0.56 10.40 2.75
CA ALA A 62 0.67 10.81 4.15
C ALA A 62 -0.57 10.44 4.99
N GLY A 63 -1.66 9.97 4.38
CA GLY A 63 -2.94 9.72 5.06
C GLY A 63 -3.65 11.02 5.44
N MET A 64 -3.34 12.11 4.74
CA MET A 64 -3.96 13.42 4.90
C MET A 64 -4.97 13.60 3.77
N GLU A 65 -6.08 12.85 3.83
CA GLU A 65 -7.24 13.05 2.95
C GLU A 65 -8.15 14.13 3.51
#